data_AF-A0A7K2QGK2-F1
#
_entry.id   AF-A0A7K2QGK2-F1
#
_cell.length_a   1.000
_cell.length_b   1.000
_cell.length_c   1.000
_cell.angle_alpha   90.00
_cell.angle_beta   90.00
_cell.angle_gamma   90.00
#
_symmetry.space_group_name_H-M   'P 1'
#
loop_
_entity.id
_entity.type
_entity.pdbx_description
1 polymer ?
#
loop_
_entity_poly.entity_id
_entity_poly.type
_entity_poly.pdbx_seq_one_letter_code
_entity_poly.pdbx_strand_id
1 'polypeptide(L)'
;DGLGSGGSGDCGGPGGSGRTERFLGFASLSFDVSVLDVFGALLSGSTLVLATEAERVDVDRLQALLAEHAVTVADLPPALLPLLDPAGLPALRFLSTGGEAPSGDAVDRWATDGREVWNAYGPTEAAVSVTMHRVVAPSYGRIPPIGRPMVNHRAYVVDRGLRLLPPGATGELCVAGAGLAQGYAGREAMTADRFVP
;
A
#
# COMPACT_ATOMS: atom_id res chain seq x y z
N ASP A 1 9.82 27.96 25.19
CA ASP A 1 8.38 27.97 25.51
C ASP A 1 7.55 27.69 24.28
N GLY A 2 6.73 26.62 24.32
CA GLY A 2 5.73 26.31 23.29
C GLY A 2 5.94 25.03 22.48
N LEU A 3 6.17 23.88 23.13
CA LEU A 3 6.07 22.56 22.51
C LEU A 3 4.58 22.25 22.20
N GLY A 4 4.22 22.24 20.92
CA GLY A 4 2.94 21.72 20.43
C GLY A 4 3.08 20.25 20.06
N SER A 5 2.69 19.36 20.97
CA SER A 5 2.60 17.92 20.78
C SER A 5 1.48 17.56 19.81
N GLY A 6 1.83 17.13 18.59
CA GLY A 6 0.90 16.63 17.59
C GLY A 6 0.72 15.10 17.67
N GLY A 7 -0.50 14.70 18.05
CA GLY A 7 -1.14 13.39 17.95
C GLY A 7 -0.29 12.17 17.55
N SER A 8 0.18 11.45 18.57
CA SER A 8 0.53 10.03 18.49
C SER A 8 -0.71 9.21 18.13
N GLY A 9 -0.61 8.39 17.07
CA GLY A 9 -1.60 7.35 16.77
C GLY A 9 -1.66 6.36 17.94
N ASP A 10 -2.75 6.42 18.69
CA ASP A 10 -2.99 5.56 19.84
C ASP A 10 -3.40 4.16 19.37
N CYS A 11 -2.49 3.20 19.54
CA CYS A 11 -2.81 1.77 19.55
C CYS A 11 -3.37 1.41 20.94
N GLY A 12 -4.63 1.78 21.18
CA GLY A 12 -5.34 1.56 22.43
C GLY A 12 -5.94 0.15 22.55
N GLY A 13 -5.70 -0.50 23.69
CA GLY A 13 -6.23 -1.81 24.09
C GLY A 13 -7.74 -1.84 24.42
N PRO A 14 -8.22 -2.91 25.08
CA PRO A 14 -9.56 -3.45 24.84
C PRO A 14 -10.66 -2.74 25.65
N GLY A 15 -11.64 -2.19 24.94
CA GLY A 15 -12.92 -1.77 25.52
C GLY A 15 -13.60 -0.62 24.78
N GLY A 16 -14.37 -0.92 23.74
CA GLY A 16 -15.32 0.04 23.16
C GLY A 16 -15.65 -0.21 21.69
N SER A 17 -16.72 -0.95 21.42
CA SER A 17 -17.53 -0.96 20.17
C SER A 17 -16.82 -0.47 18.89
N GLY A 18 -15.72 -1.13 18.49
CA GLY A 18 -14.96 -0.77 17.30
C GLY A 18 -15.46 -1.55 16.09
N ARG A 19 -15.78 -0.87 14.99
CA ARG A 19 -16.12 -1.51 13.71
C ARG A 19 -15.04 -2.54 13.37
N THR A 20 -15.40 -3.82 13.30
CA THR A 20 -14.48 -4.88 12.90
C THR A 20 -14.07 -4.63 11.45
N GLU A 21 -12.79 -4.37 11.24
CA GLU A 21 -12.25 -4.19 9.90
C GLU A 21 -12.30 -5.50 9.12
N ARG A 22 -12.44 -5.38 7.80
CA ARG A 22 -12.60 -6.50 6.87
C ARG A 22 -11.64 -6.26 5.72
N PHE A 23 -10.52 -6.96 5.74
CA PHE A 23 -9.47 -6.90 4.72
C PHE A 23 -9.83 -7.84 3.58
N LEU A 24 -9.65 -7.39 2.35
CA LEU A 24 -9.68 -8.27 1.19
C LEU A 24 -8.33 -8.97 1.03
N GLY A 25 -8.31 -10.30 1.03
CA GLY A 25 -7.18 -11.10 0.55
C GLY A 25 -7.26 -11.28 -0.96
N PHE A 26 -6.78 -10.29 -1.72
CA PHE A 26 -6.84 -10.28 -3.18
C PHE A 26 -5.60 -10.86 -3.83
N ALA A 27 -4.42 -10.53 -3.29
CA ALA A 27 -3.15 -10.92 -3.91
C ALA A 27 -2.94 -12.43 -3.88
N SER A 28 -2.24 -12.96 -4.88
CA SER A 28 -1.78 -14.37 -4.85
C SER A 28 -0.93 -14.60 -3.61
N LEU A 29 -1.05 -15.76 -2.97
CA LEU A 29 -0.18 -16.12 -1.83
C LEU A 29 1.30 -16.19 -2.21
N SER A 30 1.61 -16.27 -3.51
CA SER A 30 2.97 -16.18 -4.04
C SER A 30 3.43 -14.74 -4.29
N PHE A 31 2.58 -13.75 -4.07
CA PHE A 31 2.89 -12.32 -4.20
C PHE A 31 2.92 -11.68 -2.81
N ASP A 32 3.90 -10.80 -2.59
CA ASP A 32 4.22 -10.26 -1.26
C ASP A 32 3.09 -9.43 -0.64
N VAL A 33 2.26 -8.75 -1.44
CA VAL A 33 1.07 -8.02 -0.95
C VAL A 33 0.13 -8.92 -0.15
N SER A 34 0.05 -10.22 -0.44
CA SER A 34 -0.78 -11.15 0.34
C SER A 34 -0.34 -11.25 1.82
N VAL A 35 0.94 -11.00 2.11
CA VAL A 35 1.47 -10.93 3.48
C VAL A 35 0.85 -9.75 4.22
N LEU A 36 0.71 -8.59 3.56
CA LEU A 36 0.05 -7.42 4.14
C LEU A 36 -1.44 -7.69 4.39
N ASP A 37 -2.16 -8.28 3.43
CA ASP A 37 -3.58 -8.63 3.59
C ASP A 37 -3.79 -9.54 4.81
N VAL A 38 -3.01 -10.64 4.88
CA VAL A 38 -3.14 -11.66 5.92
C VAL A 38 -2.75 -11.13 7.30
N PHE A 39 -1.53 -10.58 7.43
CA PHE A 39 -1.05 -10.15 8.75
C PHE A 39 -1.69 -8.84 9.19
N GLY A 40 -2.06 -7.95 8.28
CA GLY A 40 -2.86 -6.75 8.56
C GLY A 40 -4.18 -7.12 9.23
N ALA A 41 -4.88 -8.13 8.69
CA ALA A 41 -6.10 -8.63 9.29
C ALA A 41 -5.87 -9.33 10.65
N LEU A 42 -4.96 -10.30 10.69
CA LEU A 42 -4.79 -11.18 11.85
C LEU A 42 -4.18 -10.45 13.06
N LEU A 43 -3.23 -9.55 12.84
CA LEU A 43 -2.58 -8.80 13.93
C LEU A 43 -3.46 -7.69 14.51
N SER A 44 -4.52 -7.28 13.81
CA SER A 44 -5.45 -6.26 14.27
C SER A 44 -6.76 -6.81 14.87
N GLY A 45 -6.94 -8.14 14.90
CA GLY A 45 -8.20 -8.76 15.32
C GLY A 45 -9.35 -8.59 14.30
N SER A 46 -9.00 -8.36 13.04
CA SER A 46 -9.93 -8.10 11.94
C SER A 46 -10.33 -9.38 11.20
N THR A 47 -11.29 -9.26 10.27
CA THR A 47 -11.67 -10.36 9.37
C THR A 47 -10.87 -10.30 8.07
N LEU A 48 -10.39 -11.44 7.59
CA LEU A 48 -9.84 -11.59 6.25
C LEU A 48 -10.88 -12.24 5.32
N VAL A 49 -11.25 -11.55 4.26
CA VAL A 49 -12.16 -12.03 3.20
C VAL A 49 -11.31 -12.51 2.03
N LEU A 50 -11.22 -13.81 1.82
CA LEU A 50 -10.36 -14.39 0.78
C LEU A 50 -11.09 -14.43 -0.57
N ALA A 51 -10.57 -13.72 -1.56
CA ALA A 51 -11.05 -13.86 -2.93
C ALA A 51 -10.55 -15.17 -3.53
N THR A 52 -11.47 -15.96 -4.08
CA THR A 52 -11.17 -17.15 -4.89
C THR A 52 -10.56 -16.76 -6.23
N GLU A 53 -9.94 -17.71 -6.93
CA GLU A 53 -9.40 -17.47 -8.27
C GLU A 53 -10.47 -16.95 -9.24
N ALA A 54 -11.68 -17.52 -9.18
CA ALA A 54 -12.81 -17.12 -10.02
C ALA A 54 -13.26 -15.68 -9.74
N GLU A 55 -13.18 -15.20 -8.50
CA GLU A 55 -13.48 -13.81 -8.16
C GLU A 55 -12.34 -12.85 -8.54
N ARG A 56 -11.08 -13.30 -8.53
CA ARG A 56 -9.94 -12.44 -8.87
C ARG A 56 -9.87 -12.06 -10.35
N VAL A 57 -10.36 -12.92 -11.23
CA VAL A 57 -10.30 -12.74 -12.69
C VAL A 57 -11.60 -12.19 -13.30
N ASP A 58 -12.65 -12.06 -12.50
CA ASP A 58 -13.97 -11.59 -12.91
C ASP A 58 -14.36 -10.36 -12.08
N VAL A 59 -14.39 -9.20 -12.74
CA VAL A 59 -14.62 -7.90 -12.09
C VAL A 59 -16.00 -7.83 -11.42
N ASP A 60 -17.03 -8.42 -12.03
CA ASP A 60 -18.38 -8.38 -11.48
C ASP A 60 -18.47 -9.23 -10.21
N ARG A 61 -17.79 -10.38 -10.19
CA ARG A 61 -17.68 -11.22 -9.00
C ARG A 61 -16.84 -10.56 -7.91
N LEU A 62 -15.75 -9.90 -8.26
CA LEU A 62 -14.94 -9.15 -7.30
C LEU A 62 -15.75 -8.00 -6.65
N GLN A 63 -16.47 -7.24 -7.47
CA GLN A 63 -17.36 -6.17 -7.01
C GLN A 63 -18.43 -6.73 -6.06
N ALA A 64 -19.06 -7.85 -6.41
CA ALA A 64 -20.05 -8.51 -5.58
C ALA A 64 -19.47 -9.00 -4.24
N LEU A 65 -18.30 -9.64 -4.25
CA LEU A 65 -17.59 -10.10 -3.03
C LEU A 65 -17.29 -8.93 -2.07
N LEU A 66 -16.72 -7.85 -2.60
CA LEU A 66 -16.40 -6.64 -1.84
C LEU A 66 -17.65 -6.04 -1.18
N ALA A 67 -18.76 -6.00 -1.90
CA ALA A 67 -20.04 -5.47 -1.42
C ALA A 67 -20.71 -6.40 -0.39
N GLU A 68 -20.83 -7.70 -0.71
CA GLU A 68 -21.47 -8.72 0.11
C GLU A 68 -20.81 -8.81 1.50
N HIS A 69 -19.48 -8.78 1.53
CA HIS A 69 -18.74 -8.85 2.78
C HIS A 69 -18.43 -7.49 3.40
N ALA A 70 -18.94 -6.40 2.84
CA ALA A 70 -18.71 -5.04 3.31
C ALA A 70 -17.22 -4.77 3.61
N VAL A 71 -16.34 -5.12 2.66
CA VAL A 71 -14.89 -4.95 2.79
C VAL A 71 -14.56 -3.50 3.10
N THR A 72 -13.68 -3.28 4.08
CA THR A 72 -13.30 -1.94 4.55
C THR A 72 -11.88 -1.56 4.14
N VAL A 73 -10.99 -2.54 3.92
CA VAL A 73 -9.60 -2.35 3.53
C VAL A 73 -9.27 -3.24 2.33
N ALA A 74 -8.70 -2.67 1.28
CA ALA A 74 -8.24 -3.43 0.12
C ALA A 74 -6.97 -2.84 -0.50
N ASP A 75 -6.09 -3.74 -0.94
CA ASP A 75 -4.92 -3.45 -1.78
C ASP A 75 -5.18 -4.03 -3.19
N LEU A 76 -5.37 -3.16 -4.18
CA LEU A 76 -5.74 -3.56 -5.53
C LEU A 76 -4.75 -3.01 -6.58
N PRO A 77 -4.38 -3.80 -7.60
CA PRO A 77 -3.62 -3.30 -8.75
C PRO A 77 -4.31 -2.11 -9.42
N PRO A 78 -3.57 -1.08 -9.86
CA PRO A 78 -4.12 0.08 -10.55
C PRO A 78 -5.03 -0.27 -11.73
N ALA A 79 -4.71 -1.31 -12.50
CA ALA A 79 -5.51 -1.79 -13.62
C ALA A 79 -6.98 -2.16 -13.27
N LEU A 80 -7.28 -2.51 -12.00
CA LEU A 80 -8.65 -2.83 -11.59
C LEU A 80 -9.49 -1.61 -11.21
N LEU A 81 -8.84 -0.50 -10.84
CA LEU A 81 -9.54 0.68 -10.34
C LEU A 81 -10.56 1.27 -11.32
N PRO A 82 -10.31 1.33 -12.66
CA PRO A 82 -11.29 1.81 -13.62
C PRO A 82 -12.47 0.85 -13.82
N LEU A 83 -12.30 -0.44 -13.53
CA LEU A 83 -13.26 -1.50 -13.87
C LEU A 83 -14.32 -1.69 -12.79
N LEU A 84 -13.96 -1.44 -11.54
CA LEU A 84 -14.85 -1.51 -10.39
C LEU A 84 -15.66 -0.22 -10.22
N ASP A 85 -16.76 -0.29 -9.46
CA ASP A 85 -17.60 0.87 -9.15
C ASP A 85 -17.49 1.32 -7.68
N PRO A 86 -16.81 2.46 -7.41
CA PRO A 86 -16.66 3.05 -6.08
C PRO A 86 -17.98 3.27 -5.32
N ALA A 87 -19.06 3.61 -6.02
CA ALA A 87 -20.36 3.93 -5.43
C ALA A 87 -21.05 2.67 -4.86
N GLY A 88 -20.82 1.50 -5.49
CA GLY A 88 -21.28 0.21 -5.01
C GLY A 88 -20.53 -0.32 -3.79
N LEU A 89 -19.47 0.35 -3.32
CA LEU A 89 -18.58 -0.13 -2.26
C LEU A 89 -18.49 0.82 -1.05
N PRO A 90 -19.61 1.32 -0.50
CA PRO A 90 -19.58 2.38 0.52
C PRO A 90 -18.85 1.99 1.82
N ALA A 91 -18.67 0.70 2.09
CA ALA A 91 -17.92 0.21 3.26
C ALA A 91 -16.40 0.36 3.11
N LEU A 92 -15.88 0.37 1.88
CA LEU A 92 -14.45 0.47 1.60
C LEU A 92 -13.98 1.86 1.99
N ARG A 93 -13.16 1.94 3.05
CA ARG A 93 -12.68 3.21 3.62
C ARG A 93 -11.20 3.43 3.36
N PHE A 94 -10.44 2.35 3.15
CA PHE A 94 -9.02 2.40 2.85
C PHE A 94 -8.78 1.57 1.60
N LEU A 95 -8.35 2.24 0.54
CA LEU A 95 -7.88 1.62 -0.69
C LEU A 95 -6.41 1.98 -0.87
N SER A 96 -5.57 0.98 -1.02
CA SER A 96 -4.20 1.17 -1.45
C SER A 96 -3.99 0.51 -2.82
N THR A 97 -3.10 1.09 -3.60
CA THR A 97 -2.76 0.64 -4.95
C THR A 97 -1.28 0.84 -5.20
N GLY A 98 -0.65 -0.05 -5.97
CA GLY A 98 0.80 -0.04 -6.17
C GLY A 98 1.26 -1.13 -7.13
N GLY A 99 2.59 -1.29 -7.24
CA GLY A 99 3.23 -2.23 -8.17
C GLY A 99 3.40 -1.69 -9.60
N GLU A 100 2.55 -0.74 -10.01
CA GLU A 100 2.68 0.03 -11.24
C GLU A 100 2.22 1.48 -10.99
N ALA A 101 2.51 2.39 -11.92
CA ALA A 101 2.09 3.79 -11.79
C ALA A 101 0.57 3.91 -12.08
N PRO A 102 -0.27 4.32 -11.10
CA PRO A 102 -1.69 4.50 -11.35
C PRO A 102 -1.95 5.76 -12.19
N SER A 103 -3.03 5.75 -12.98
CA SER A 103 -3.51 6.99 -13.61
C SER A 103 -4.18 7.89 -12.56
N GLY A 104 -3.99 9.20 -12.69
CA GLY A 104 -4.60 10.18 -11.80
C GLY A 104 -6.14 10.07 -11.79
N ASP A 105 -6.74 9.97 -12.97
CA ASP A 105 -8.20 9.86 -13.11
C ASP A 105 -8.76 8.60 -12.43
N ALA A 106 -8.02 7.48 -12.49
CA ALA A 106 -8.46 6.25 -11.84
C ALA A 106 -8.50 6.41 -10.32
N VAL A 107 -7.44 6.94 -9.70
CA VAL A 107 -7.42 7.12 -8.23
C VAL A 107 -8.35 8.24 -7.76
N ASP A 108 -8.55 9.29 -8.56
CA ASP A 108 -9.46 10.39 -8.25
C ASP A 108 -10.91 9.89 -8.13
N ARG A 109 -11.32 8.95 -9.00
CA ARG A 109 -12.66 8.33 -8.94
C ARG A 109 -12.91 7.61 -7.61
N TRP A 110 -11.86 7.13 -6.95
CA TRP A 110 -11.96 6.44 -5.66
C TRP A 110 -11.82 7.36 -4.46
N ALA A 111 -11.19 8.52 -4.60
CA ALA A 111 -10.94 9.46 -3.50
C ALA A 111 -12.20 10.29 -3.16
N THR A 112 -13.27 9.61 -2.74
CA THR A 112 -14.55 10.19 -2.31
C THR A 112 -14.55 10.52 -0.82
N ASP A 113 -15.52 11.32 -0.37
CA ASP A 113 -15.71 11.62 1.06
C ASP A 113 -15.80 10.33 1.89
N GLY A 114 -14.99 10.26 2.95
CA GLY A 114 -14.91 9.10 3.85
C GLY A 114 -14.07 7.92 3.34
N ARG A 115 -13.48 8.00 2.14
CA ARG A 115 -12.54 7.00 1.61
C ARG A 115 -11.15 7.60 1.44
N GLU A 116 -10.16 6.91 1.99
CA GLU A 116 -8.76 7.21 1.74
C GLU A 116 -8.21 6.33 0.62
N VAL A 117 -7.53 6.98 -0.33
CA VAL A 117 -6.83 6.29 -1.42
C VAL A 117 -5.34 6.57 -1.29
N TRP A 118 -4.54 5.52 -1.36
CA TRP A 118 -3.10 5.58 -1.18
C TRP A 118 -2.38 4.96 -2.38
N ASN A 119 -1.38 5.67 -2.91
CA ASN A 119 -0.41 5.09 -3.83
C ASN A 119 0.78 4.58 -3.01
N ALA A 120 1.01 3.28 -3.04
CA ALA A 120 2.05 2.59 -2.29
C ALA A 120 3.15 2.10 -3.23
N TYR A 121 4.39 2.15 -2.74
CA TYR A 121 5.54 1.64 -3.47
C TYR A 121 6.49 0.91 -2.52
N GLY A 122 6.89 -0.29 -2.92
CA GLY A 122 7.98 -1.02 -2.31
C GLY A 122 8.33 -2.23 -3.17
N PRO A 123 9.63 -2.59 -3.27
CA PRO A 123 10.03 -3.87 -3.81
C PRO A 123 9.82 -4.99 -2.77
N THR A 124 9.76 -6.24 -3.22
CA THR A 124 9.69 -7.42 -2.34
C THR A 124 10.87 -7.49 -1.37
N GLU A 125 12.04 -7.02 -1.80
CA GLU A 125 13.26 -6.88 -1.01
C GLU A 125 13.13 -5.93 0.19
N ALA A 126 12.06 -5.16 0.29
CA ALA A 126 11.81 -4.21 1.38
C ALA A 126 10.45 -4.41 2.05
N ALA A 127 9.94 -5.65 2.06
CA ALA A 127 8.72 -6.08 2.73
C ALA A 127 7.47 -5.32 2.30
N VAL A 128 7.07 -5.52 1.04
CA VAL A 128 5.81 -5.07 0.41
C VAL A 128 5.76 -3.57 0.09
N SER A 129 5.94 -2.69 1.07
CA SER A 129 5.75 -1.24 0.86
C SER A 129 6.69 -0.42 1.74
N VAL A 130 7.38 0.52 1.11
CA VAL A 130 8.38 1.40 1.72
C VAL A 130 7.88 2.83 1.80
N THR A 131 7.23 3.32 0.74
CA THR A 131 6.71 4.68 0.66
C THR A 131 5.22 4.66 0.35
N MET A 132 4.49 5.63 0.90
CA MET A 132 3.08 5.82 0.59
C MET A 132 2.75 7.29 0.38
N HIS A 133 1.80 7.54 -0.52
CA HIS A 133 1.23 8.84 -0.80
C HIS A 133 -0.30 8.80 -0.68
N ARG A 134 -0.88 9.62 0.19
CA ARG A 134 -2.32 9.82 0.21
C ARG A 134 -2.71 10.64 -1.01
N VAL A 135 -3.56 10.08 -1.86
CA VAL A 135 -4.07 10.76 -3.04
C VAL A 135 -4.91 11.96 -2.59
N VAL A 136 -4.62 13.12 -3.18
CA VAL A 136 -5.41 14.34 -3.00
C VAL A 136 -6.11 14.62 -4.31
N ALA A 137 -7.41 14.34 -4.35
CA ALA A 137 -8.23 14.60 -5.52
C ALA A 137 -8.73 16.07 -5.55
N PRO A 138 -8.88 16.68 -6.73
CA PRO A 138 -8.49 16.13 -8.03
C PRO A 138 -6.96 16.19 -8.24
N SER A 139 -6.41 15.12 -8.82
CA SER A 139 -5.00 15.03 -9.24
C SER A 139 -4.70 15.82 -10.52
N TYR A 140 -5.75 16.28 -11.23
CA TYR A 140 -5.67 16.89 -12.56
C TYR A 140 -4.95 16.01 -13.59
N GLY A 141 -5.23 14.70 -13.56
CA GLY A 141 -4.67 13.70 -14.47
C GLY A 141 -3.20 13.37 -14.24
N ARG A 142 -2.56 13.93 -13.20
CA ARG A 142 -1.15 13.64 -12.88
C ARG A 142 -1.04 12.29 -12.20
N ILE A 143 0.02 11.55 -12.51
CA ILE A 143 0.38 10.34 -11.78
C ILE A 143 0.68 10.72 -10.33
N PRO A 144 -0.01 10.12 -9.34
CA PRO A 144 0.29 10.33 -7.94
C PRO A 144 1.74 9.97 -7.62
N PRO A 145 2.48 10.79 -6.85
CA PRO A 145 3.80 10.42 -6.36
C PRO A 145 3.77 9.09 -5.57
N ILE A 146 4.91 8.42 -5.44
CA ILE A 146 5.08 7.27 -4.52
C ILE A 146 5.19 7.71 -3.04
N GLY A 147 5.30 9.01 -2.80
CA GLY A 147 5.10 9.62 -1.49
C GLY A 147 6.34 9.66 -0.62
N ARG A 148 6.14 9.38 0.68
CA ARG A 148 7.17 9.48 1.72
C ARG A 148 7.41 8.12 2.37
N PRO A 149 8.62 7.87 2.91
CA PRO A 149 8.89 6.65 3.65
C PRO A 149 7.92 6.44 4.82
N MET A 150 7.47 5.21 4.98
CA MET A 150 6.70 4.77 6.13
C MET A 150 7.57 4.76 7.40
N VAL A 151 6.93 4.58 8.55
CA VAL A 151 7.65 4.44 9.84
C VAL A 151 8.72 3.34 9.71
N ASN A 152 9.90 3.59 10.28
CA ASN A 152 11.07 2.72 10.24
C ASN A 152 11.65 2.44 8.84
N HIS A 153 11.21 3.18 7.81
CA HIS A 153 11.77 3.14 6.46
C HIS A 153 12.45 4.46 6.09
N ARG A 154 13.37 4.39 5.14
CA ARG A 154 14.06 5.54 4.52
C ARG A 154 14.15 5.29 3.03
N ALA A 155 14.11 6.37 2.26
CA ALA A 155 14.29 6.34 0.81
C ALA A 155 15.25 7.48 0.42
N TYR A 156 16.16 7.18 -0.49
CA TYR A 156 17.22 8.07 -0.96
C TYR A 156 17.25 8.07 -2.47
N VAL A 157 17.45 9.24 -3.08
CA VAL A 157 17.71 9.37 -4.50
C VAL A 157 19.20 9.65 -4.67
N VAL A 158 19.91 8.75 -5.36
CA VAL A 158 21.38 8.77 -5.44
C VAL A 158 21.90 8.78 -6.88
N ASP A 159 23.14 9.23 -7.03
CA ASP A 159 23.92 9.08 -8.26
C ASP A 159 24.57 7.67 -8.36
N ARG A 160 25.31 7.42 -9.44
CA ARG A 160 26.04 6.16 -9.66
C ARG A 160 27.13 5.87 -8.62
N GLY A 161 27.55 6.87 -7.86
CA GLY A 161 28.52 6.75 -6.77
C GLY A 161 27.87 6.69 -5.39
N LEU A 162 26.56 6.42 -5.31
CA LEU A 162 25.75 6.38 -4.09
C LEU A 162 25.75 7.70 -3.29
N ARG A 163 25.97 8.83 -3.96
CA ARG A 163 25.87 10.15 -3.33
C ARG A 163 24.44 10.68 -3.43
N LEU A 164 23.94 11.26 -2.35
CA LEU A 164 22.61 11.87 -2.32
C LEU A 164 22.51 13.00 -3.35
N LEU A 165 21.42 12.98 -4.12
CA LEU A 165 21.09 14.01 -5.08
C LEU A 165 20.20 15.09 -4.46
N PRO A 166 20.29 16.35 -4.93
CA PRO A 166 19.44 17.42 -4.46
C PRO A 166 17.98 17.23 -4.91
N PRO A 167 17.00 17.89 -4.24
CA PRO A 167 15.60 17.84 -4.65
C PRO A 167 15.41 18.22 -6.12
N GLY A 168 14.61 17.43 -6.85
CA GLY A 168 14.29 17.64 -8.26
C GLY A 168 15.27 17.00 -9.25
N ALA A 169 16.43 16.51 -8.80
CA ALA A 169 17.32 15.71 -9.64
C ALA A 169 16.80 14.27 -9.82
N THR A 170 17.06 13.69 -10.99
CA THR A 170 16.73 12.29 -11.28
C THR A 170 17.93 11.39 -10.96
N GLY A 171 17.68 10.31 -10.23
CA GLY A 171 18.67 9.31 -9.88
C GLY A 171 18.05 7.97 -9.51
N GLU A 172 18.87 7.07 -9.00
CA GLU A 172 18.43 5.76 -8.53
C GLU A 172 17.78 5.85 -7.14
N LEU A 173 16.71 5.11 -6.93
CA LEU A 173 16.03 5.04 -5.63
C LEU A 173 16.61 3.90 -4.81
N CYS A 174 17.27 4.23 -3.70
CA CYS A 174 17.72 3.27 -2.69
C CYS A 174 16.81 3.34 -1.47
N VAL A 175 16.49 2.18 -0.90
CA VAL A 175 15.64 2.06 0.30
C VAL A 175 16.43 1.46 1.46
N ALA A 176 16.10 1.86 2.68
CA ALA A 176 16.72 1.35 3.89
C ALA A 176 15.72 1.29 5.05
N GLY A 177 16.03 0.54 6.09
CA GLY A 177 15.23 0.48 7.30
C GLY A 177 14.89 -0.95 7.74
N ALA A 178 13.92 -1.05 8.63
CA ALA A 178 13.57 -2.32 9.29
C ALA A 178 12.91 -3.35 8.36
N GLY A 179 12.34 -2.92 7.23
CA GLY A 179 11.69 -3.80 6.26
C GLY A 179 12.63 -4.46 5.25
N LEU A 180 13.94 -4.18 5.28
CA LEU A 180 14.88 -4.82 4.36
C LEU A 180 14.91 -6.34 4.55
N ALA A 181 14.82 -7.06 3.44
CA ALA A 181 15.06 -8.49 3.41
C ALA A 181 16.50 -8.82 3.82
N GLN A 182 16.71 -10.05 4.26
CA GLN A 182 18.04 -10.55 4.61
C GLN A 182 18.95 -10.76 3.39
N GLY A 183 18.38 -10.70 2.18
CA GLY A 183 19.05 -10.97 0.92
C GLY A 183 18.35 -12.05 0.10
N TYR A 184 19.01 -12.47 -0.98
CA TYR A 184 18.53 -13.54 -1.85
C TYR A 184 19.04 -14.91 -1.35
N ALA A 185 18.10 -15.83 -1.11
CA ALA A 185 18.42 -17.16 -0.57
C ALA A 185 19.40 -17.93 -1.49
N GLY A 186 20.54 -18.35 -0.92
CA GLY A 186 21.58 -19.10 -1.65
C GLY A 186 22.29 -18.29 -2.75
N ARG A 187 22.22 -16.96 -2.72
CA ARG A 187 22.72 -16.06 -3.78
C ARG A 187 23.54 -14.90 -3.19
N GLU A 188 24.56 -15.22 -2.40
CA GLU A 188 25.40 -14.26 -1.67
C GLU A 188 25.97 -13.12 -2.53
N ALA A 189 26.45 -13.43 -3.73
CA ALA A 189 26.98 -12.40 -4.64
C ALA A 189 25.91 -11.38 -5.08
N MET A 190 24.68 -11.84 -5.35
CA MET A 190 23.58 -10.93 -5.70
C MET A 190 23.11 -10.14 -4.47
N THR A 191 23.13 -10.77 -3.28
CA THR A 191 22.83 -10.08 -2.03
C THR A 191 23.82 -8.95 -1.79
N ALA A 192 25.12 -9.21 -1.90
CA ALA A 192 26.15 -8.19 -1.70
C ALA A 192 26.10 -7.05 -2.73
N ASP A 193 25.65 -7.33 -3.96
CA ASP A 193 25.45 -6.32 -5.01
C ASP A 193 24.25 -5.40 -4.73
N ARG A 194 23.13 -5.95 -4.22
CA ARG A 194 21.87 -5.21 -4.04
C ARG A 194 21.63 -4.67 -2.63
N PHE A 195 22.24 -5.27 -1.61
CA PHE A 195 22.13 -4.87 -0.21
C PHE A 195 23.47 -4.30 0.26
N VAL A 196 23.71 -3.04 -0.11
CA VAL A 196 24.95 -2.32 0.18
C VAL A 196 24.95 -1.65 1.56
N PRO A 197 26.12 -1.44 2.20
CA PRO A 197 26.25 -0.79 3.50
C PRO A 197 25.81 0.68 3.55
#